data_AF-L7MA96-F1
#
_entry.id   AF-L7MA96-F1
#
_cell.length_a   1.000
_cell.length_b   1.000
_cell.length_c   1.000
_cell.angle_alpha   90.00
_cell.angle_beta   90.00
_cell.angle_gamma   90.00
#
_symmetry.space_group_name_H-M   'P 1'
#
loop_
_entity.id
_entity.type
_entity.pdbx_description
1 polymer ?
#
loop_
_entity_poly.entity_id
_entity_poly.type
_entity_poly.pdbx_seq_one_letter_code
_entity_poly.pdbx_strand_id
1 'polypeptide(L)'
;LNKLPLFQRHFGLVRSFGGDESHPTVVNFTQIFRLLSLYTPIRTALRGSVQGVPGNVLASVQDTLRTTREVQRTKQASLREFIEKKLLRITCDTSGEPGEQDDDHSYFKGEVDDAIVYYLSGYVVYKFQKHTACLPCLEDISSAAPVVGSDAYLTTYRSFKEGCMKHPTAKMLSVMRVVNDVVSTTLDEAGACENIFWKVLEELEKCSIVRLGCSDHVSAFTCQILNFVIVTRMHFFSRDF
;
A
#
# COMPACT_ATOMS: atom_id res chain seq x y z
N LEU A 1 45.25 13.01 8.55
CA LEU A 1 44.26 12.09 9.14
C LEU A 1 43.57 12.80 10.31
N ASN A 2 42.30 13.22 10.17
CA ASN A 2 41.39 13.59 11.28
C ASN A 2 39.99 13.94 10.74
N LYS A 3 39.29 12.98 10.12
CA LYS A 3 37.90 13.14 9.62
C LYS A 3 36.82 12.80 10.66
N LEU A 4 37.18 12.11 11.75
CA LEU A 4 36.26 11.72 12.84
C LEU A 4 35.49 12.90 13.49
N PRO A 5 36.13 14.03 13.87
CA PRO A 5 35.41 15.09 14.58
C PRO A 5 34.41 15.85 13.69
N LEU A 6 34.63 15.87 12.36
CA LEU A 6 33.71 16.49 11.41
C LEU A 6 32.45 15.66 11.23
N PHE A 7 32.60 14.34 11.09
CA PHE A 7 31.48 13.42 10.96
C PHE A 7 30.61 13.41 12.22
N GLN A 8 31.22 13.30 13.40
CA GLN A 8 30.49 13.27 14.67
C GLN A 8 29.74 14.58 14.95
N ARG A 9 30.33 15.73 14.63
CA ARG A 9 29.65 17.04 14.72
C ARG A 9 28.50 17.17 13.74
N HIS A 10 28.64 16.65 12.52
CA HIS A 10 27.58 16.69 11.53
C HIS A 10 26.38 15.83 11.93
N PHE A 11 26.60 14.60 12.41
CA PHE A 11 25.53 13.76 12.96
C PHE A 11 24.89 14.36 14.21
N GLY A 12 25.67 15.00 15.07
CA GLY A 12 25.14 15.77 16.21
C GLY A 12 24.22 16.91 15.78
N LEU A 13 24.61 17.65 14.73
CA LEU A 13 23.79 18.72 14.16
C LEU A 13 22.47 18.14 13.60
N VAL A 14 22.52 17.07 12.81
CA VAL A 14 21.30 16.45 12.25
C VAL A 14 20.32 16.00 13.34
N ARG A 15 20.82 15.40 14.44
CA ARG A 15 19.97 15.00 15.58
C ARG A 15 19.36 16.22 16.29
N SER A 16 20.10 17.31 16.43
CA SER A 16 19.57 18.54 17.06
C SER A 16 18.45 19.23 16.26
N PHE A 17 18.39 19.02 14.94
CA PHE A 17 17.31 19.52 14.09
C PHE A 17 16.01 18.71 14.21
N GLY A 18 16.07 17.46 14.69
CA GLY A 18 14.90 16.61 14.93
C GLY A 18 14.12 16.96 16.20
N GLY A 19 14.55 17.95 16.98
CA GLY A 19 13.94 18.27 18.27
C GLY A 19 14.13 17.11 19.26
N ASP A 20 13.02 16.52 19.70
CA ASP A 20 12.99 15.38 20.65
C ASP A 20 13.24 14.02 19.95
N GLU A 21 13.24 13.97 18.61
CA GLU A 21 13.58 12.76 17.86
C GLU A 21 15.10 12.59 17.74
N SER A 22 15.70 11.96 18.75
CA SER A 22 17.13 11.61 18.79
C SER A 22 17.56 10.57 17.72
N HIS A 23 16.60 9.88 17.11
CA HIS A 23 16.81 8.83 16.10
C HIS A 23 15.98 9.10 14.82
N PRO A 24 16.43 10.00 13.93
CA PRO A 24 15.72 10.25 12.68
C PRO A 24 15.72 8.99 11.81
N THR A 25 14.56 8.68 11.21
CA THR A 25 14.47 7.68 10.14
C THR A 25 15.37 8.06 8.96
N VAL A 26 15.71 7.10 8.09
CA VAL A 26 16.57 7.35 6.91
C VAL A 26 16.00 8.47 6.03
N VAL A 27 14.68 8.58 5.93
CA VAL A 27 14.00 9.65 5.19
C VAL A 27 14.19 11.01 5.88
N ASN A 28 13.94 11.08 7.20
CA ASN A 28 14.11 12.32 7.98
C ASN A 28 15.57 12.78 7.97
N PHE A 29 16.51 11.86 8.17
CA PHE A 29 17.95 12.14 8.09
C PHE A 29 18.33 12.72 6.73
N THR A 30 17.85 12.10 5.64
CA THR A 30 18.14 12.57 4.28
C THR A 30 17.56 13.96 4.01
N GLN A 31 16.36 14.26 4.52
CA GLN A 31 15.74 15.59 4.36
C GLN A 31 16.50 16.66 5.14
N ILE A 32 16.86 16.40 6.41
CA ILE A 32 17.64 17.31 7.23
C ILE A 32 19.04 17.53 6.63
N PHE A 33 19.68 16.47 6.14
CA PHE A 33 20.97 16.54 5.46
C PHE A 33 20.91 17.45 4.22
N ARG A 34 19.86 17.32 3.40
CA ARG A 34 19.66 18.17 2.22
C ARG A 34 19.45 19.64 2.63
N LEU A 35 18.63 19.91 3.64
CA LEU A 35 18.39 21.26 4.15
C LEU A 35 19.68 21.92 4.66
N LEU A 36 20.47 21.19 5.44
CA LEU A 36 21.76 21.66 5.97
C LEU A 36 22.79 21.92 4.86
N SER A 37 22.79 21.08 3.83
CA SER A 37 23.68 21.23 2.68
C SER A 37 23.34 22.46 1.83
N LEU A 38 22.06 22.85 1.78
CA LEU A 38 21.59 24.05 1.08
C LEU A 38 21.67 25.33 1.93
N TYR A 39 21.66 25.20 3.26
CA TYR A 39 21.68 26.34 4.18
C TYR A 39 22.92 27.22 4.01
N THR A 40 24.11 26.64 3.89
CA THR A 40 25.36 27.40 3.77
C THR A 40 25.44 28.21 2.47
N PRO A 41 25.15 27.63 1.28
CA PRO A 41 25.03 28.40 0.04
C PRO A 41 23.98 29.52 0.10
N ILE A 42 22.78 29.21 0.62
CA ILE A 42 21.66 30.18 0.69
C ILE A 42 21.98 31.32 1.65
N ARG A 43 22.51 31.02 2.85
CA ARG A 43 22.91 32.03 3.84
C ARG A 43 24.01 32.95 3.31
N THR A 44 24.94 32.40 2.53
CA THR A 44 26.02 33.17 1.92
C THR A 44 25.48 34.11 0.83
N ALA A 45 24.53 33.63 0.02
CA ALA A 45 23.82 34.46 -0.97
C ALA A 45 22.97 35.57 -0.32
N LEU A 46 22.34 35.30 0.83
CA LEU A 46 21.49 36.27 1.55
C LEU A 46 22.27 37.32 2.36
N ARG A 47 23.47 36.99 2.86
CA ARG A 47 24.30 37.91 3.67
C ARG A 47 25.35 38.67 2.87
N GLY A 48 25.65 38.27 1.64
CA GLY A 48 26.54 38.99 0.74
C GLY A 48 25.80 40.06 -0.06
N SER A 49 26.43 41.22 -0.27
CA SER A 49 26.00 42.21 -1.27
C SER A 49 26.31 41.67 -2.68
N VAL A 50 25.59 40.62 -3.11
CA VAL A 50 25.73 40.07 -4.46
C VAL A 50 24.70 40.74 -5.35
N GLN A 51 25.08 41.88 -5.95
CA GLN A 51 24.44 42.32 -7.19
C GLN A 51 24.93 41.41 -8.31
N GLY A 52 24.23 40.29 -8.51
CA GLY A 52 24.58 39.30 -9.52
C GLY A 52 23.50 38.26 -9.69
N VAL A 53 23.33 37.82 -10.95
CA VAL A 53 22.47 36.70 -11.38
C VAL A 53 22.51 35.57 -10.35
N PRO A 54 21.36 34.94 -9.99
CA PRO A 54 21.32 33.85 -9.01
C PRO A 54 22.45 32.86 -9.29
N GLY A 55 23.38 32.73 -8.34
CA GLY A 55 24.61 31.99 -8.56
C GLY A 55 24.31 30.61 -9.12
N ASN A 56 25.01 30.21 -10.19
CA ASN A 56 24.78 28.98 -10.98
C ASN A 56 24.49 27.72 -10.14
N VAL A 57 24.99 27.68 -8.90
CA VAL A 57 24.73 26.62 -7.91
C VAL A 57 23.25 26.52 -7.50
N LEU A 58 22.56 27.63 -7.20
CA LEU A 58 21.16 27.60 -6.76
C LEU A 58 20.22 27.26 -7.92
N ALA A 59 20.49 27.80 -9.12
CA ALA A 59 19.78 27.43 -10.34
C ALA A 59 19.97 25.93 -10.65
N SER A 60 21.22 25.44 -10.58
CA SER A 60 21.54 24.02 -10.77
C SER A 60 20.85 23.10 -9.77
N VAL A 61 20.75 23.48 -8.49
CA VAL A 61 20.02 22.70 -7.48
C VAL A 61 18.53 22.66 -7.79
N GLN A 62 17.92 23.81 -8.12
CA GLN A 62 16.51 23.88 -8.46
C GLN A 62 16.18 23.00 -9.66
N ASP A 63 16.99 23.09 -10.72
CA ASP A 63 16.83 22.27 -11.92
C ASP A 63 17.02 20.79 -11.60
N THR A 64 18.06 20.43 -10.84
CA THR A 64 18.31 19.03 -10.43
C THR A 64 17.13 18.46 -9.63
N LEU A 65 16.57 19.22 -8.69
CA LEU A 65 15.41 18.79 -7.91
C LEU A 65 14.17 18.63 -8.78
N ARG A 66 13.96 19.55 -9.74
CA ARG A 66 12.86 19.48 -10.69
C ARG A 66 12.98 18.25 -11.59
N THR A 67 14.13 18.05 -12.22
CA THR A 67 14.39 16.89 -13.08
C THR A 67 14.30 15.59 -12.30
N THR A 68 14.84 15.52 -11.08
CA THR A 68 14.72 14.34 -10.22
C THR A 68 13.26 14.04 -9.88
N ARG A 69 12.46 15.07 -9.56
CA ARG A 69 11.02 14.93 -9.30
C ARG A 69 10.28 14.42 -10.54
N GLU A 70 10.58 14.96 -11.71
CA GLU A 70 9.97 14.53 -12.98
C GLU A 70 10.33 13.07 -13.30
N VAL A 71 11.61 12.70 -13.20
CA VAL A 71 12.08 11.31 -13.38
C VAL A 71 11.45 10.36 -12.37
N GLN A 72 11.28 10.77 -11.11
CA GLN A 72 10.65 9.92 -10.11
C GLN A 72 9.14 9.77 -10.33
N ARG A 73 8.46 10.84 -10.78
CA ARG A 73 7.05 10.76 -11.17
C ARG A 73 6.84 9.83 -12.36
N THR A 74 7.70 9.89 -13.38
CA THR A 74 7.59 8.99 -14.55
C THR A 74 7.86 7.55 -14.16
N LYS A 75 8.91 7.27 -13.38
CA LYS A 75 9.19 5.93 -12.83
C LYS A 75 8.04 5.39 -11.98
N GLN A 76 7.43 6.24 -11.16
CA GLN A 76 6.29 5.84 -10.33
C GLN A 76 5.05 5.55 -11.19
N ALA A 77 4.81 6.35 -12.24
CA ALA A 77 3.70 6.12 -13.17
C ALA A 77 3.90 4.81 -13.94
N SER A 78 5.09 4.56 -14.48
CA SER A 78 5.39 3.32 -15.21
C SER A 78 5.30 2.09 -14.31
N LEU A 79 5.74 2.19 -13.05
CA LEU A 79 5.59 1.11 -12.08
C LEU A 79 4.12 0.82 -11.75
N ARG A 80 3.29 1.87 -11.56
CA ARG A 80 1.85 1.71 -11.32
C ARG A 80 1.15 1.02 -12.49
N GLU A 81 1.46 1.46 -13.71
CA GLU A 81 0.91 0.85 -14.93
C GLU A 81 1.32 -0.63 -15.07
N PHE A 82 2.57 -0.95 -14.72
CA PHE A 82 3.04 -2.34 -14.72
C PHE A 82 2.29 -3.22 -13.72
N ILE A 83 2.11 -2.72 -12.48
CA ILE A 83 1.35 -3.42 -11.44
C ILE A 83 -0.11 -3.64 -11.88
N GLU A 84 -0.75 -2.61 -12.42
CA GLU A 84 -2.13 -2.71 -12.91
C GLU A 84 -2.27 -3.76 -14.02
N LYS A 85 -1.34 -3.79 -14.99
CA LYS A 85 -1.32 -4.84 -16.02
C LYS A 85 -1.14 -6.24 -15.45
N LYS A 86 -0.27 -6.41 -14.44
CA LYS A 86 -0.09 -7.69 -13.72
C LYS A 86 -1.38 -8.11 -13.02
N LEU A 87 -2.03 -7.20 -12.30
CA LEU A 87 -3.30 -7.45 -11.60
C LEU A 87 -4.43 -7.81 -12.56
N LEU A 88 -4.53 -7.17 -13.72
CA LEU A 88 -5.54 -7.54 -14.71
C LEU A 88 -5.37 -8.96 -15.24
N ARG A 89 -4.12 -9.42 -15.43
CA ARG A 89 -3.82 -10.79 -15.89
C ARG A 89 -4.22 -11.86 -14.87
N ILE A 90 -4.11 -11.54 -13.59
CA ILE A 90 -4.52 -12.41 -12.48
C ILE A 90 -6.04 -12.64 -12.46
N THR A 91 -6.82 -11.73 -13.04
CA THR A 91 -8.28 -11.74 -12.91
C THR A 91 -9.00 -12.40 -14.08
N CYS A 92 -9.99 -13.23 -13.79
CA CYS A 92 -10.79 -13.95 -14.78
C CYS A 92 -12.21 -13.34 -14.92
N ASP A 93 -12.75 -13.39 -16.14
CA ASP A 93 -14.09 -12.88 -16.49
C ASP A 93 -15.25 -13.79 -16.07
N THR A 94 -15.00 -14.83 -15.28
CA THR A 94 -16.01 -15.83 -14.93
C THR A 94 -17.11 -15.19 -14.09
N SER A 95 -18.21 -14.81 -14.75
CA SER A 95 -19.53 -14.51 -14.18
C SER A 95 -20.27 -15.82 -13.83
N GLY A 96 -19.56 -16.78 -13.24
CA GLY A 96 -20.12 -18.03 -12.78
C GLY A 96 -20.56 -17.87 -11.34
N GLU A 97 -21.75 -18.38 -11.02
CA GLU A 97 -22.15 -18.72 -9.65
C GLU A 97 -20.99 -19.40 -8.90
N PRO A 98 -20.89 -19.28 -7.57
CA PRO A 98 -19.83 -19.93 -6.80
C PRO A 98 -19.91 -21.43 -7.00
N GLY A 99 -19.21 -21.95 -8.01
CA GLY A 99 -18.99 -23.36 -8.21
C GLY A 99 -18.21 -23.85 -7.01
N GLU A 100 -18.73 -24.90 -6.39
CA GLU A 100 -18.05 -25.69 -5.38
C GLU A 100 -16.66 -26.03 -5.91
N GLN A 101 -15.65 -25.29 -5.46
CA GLN A 101 -14.26 -25.72 -5.59
C GLN A 101 -14.07 -26.84 -4.59
N ASP A 102 -14.25 -28.06 -5.10
CA ASP A 102 -13.67 -29.27 -4.53
C ASP A 102 -12.15 -29.12 -4.67
N ASP A 103 -11.50 -28.59 -3.63
CA ASP A 103 -10.04 -28.57 -3.52
C ASP A 103 -9.65 -29.23 -2.20
N ASP A 104 -9.33 -30.52 -2.31
CA ASP A 104 -8.98 -31.50 -1.27
C ASP A 104 -7.67 -31.17 -0.53
N HIS A 105 -7.10 -29.98 -0.73
CA HIS A 105 -5.78 -29.60 -0.19
C HIS A 105 -5.71 -28.24 0.50
N SER A 106 -6.83 -27.60 0.84
CA SER A 106 -6.80 -26.48 1.79
C SER A 106 -6.82 -27.01 3.22
N TYR A 107 -5.65 -27.05 3.88
CA TYR A 107 -5.56 -27.15 5.33
C TYR A 107 -6.17 -25.88 5.96
N PHE A 108 -7.51 -25.81 5.97
CA PHE A 108 -8.30 -24.70 6.50
C PHE A 108 -7.99 -24.53 7.99
N LYS A 109 -7.15 -23.55 8.31
CA LYS A 109 -6.66 -23.29 9.67
C LYS A 109 -7.66 -22.43 10.44
N GLY A 110 -8.83 -23.01 10.75
CA GLY A 110 -9.71 -22.59 11.84
C GLY A 110 -10.66 -21.40 11.58
N GLU A 111 -11.75 -21.43 12.35
CA GLU A 111 -12.84 -20.45 12.44
C GLU A 111 -12.34 -19.00 12.67
N VAL A 112 -11.23 -18.85 13.41
CA VAL A 112 -10.66 -17.53 13.76
C VAL A 112 -10.04 -16.81 12.56
N ASP A 113 -9.33 -17.51 11.67
CA ASP A 113 -8.75 -16.87 10.48
C ASP A 113 -9.85 -16.41 9.52
N ASP A 114 -10.95 -17.18 9.42
CA ASP A 114 -12.11 -16.78 8.62
C ASP A 114 -12.80 -15.54 9.21
N ALA A 115 -12.91 -15.43 10.54
CA ALA A 115 -13.42 -14.25 11.21
C ALA A 115 -12.58 -12.99 10.92
N ILE A 116 -11.25 -13.14 10.91
CA ILE A 116 -10.32 -12.05 10.61
C ILE A 116 -10.44 -11.65 9.14
N VAL A 117 -10.47 -12.60 8.21
CA VAL A 117 -10.65 -12.34 6.78
C VAL A 117 -12.00 -11.65 6.53
N TYR A 118 -13.06 -12.10 7.19
CA TYR A 118 -14.38 -11.47 7.09
C TYR A 118 -14.37 -10.04 7.60
N TYR A 119 -13.76 -9.79 8.75
CA TYR A 119 -13.60 -8.46 9.32
C TYR A 119 -12.77 -7.53 8.42
N LEU A 120 -11.65 -8.01 7.90
CA LEU A 120 -10.80 -7.27 6.95
C LEU A 120 -11.56 -6.94 5.67
N SER A 121 -12.33 -7.90 5.15
CA SER A 121 -13.20 -7.70 3.98
C SER A 121 -14.20 -6.57 4.23
N GLY A 122 -14.85 -6.56 5.40
CA GLY A 122 -15.75 -5.48 5.80
C GLY A 122 -15.07 -4.11 5.92
N TYR A 123 -13.81 -4.08 6.36
CA TYR A 123 -13.01 -2.86 6.40
C TYR A 123 -12.69 -2.34 4.98
N VAL A 124 -12.35 -3.22 4.05
CA VAL A 124 -12.11 -2.87 2.65
C VAL A 124 -13.39 -2.28 2.04
N VAL A 125 -14.55 -2.92 2.23
CA VAL A 125 -15.84 -2.40 1.76
C VAL A 125 -16.11 -1.00 2.33
N TYR A 126 -15.94 -0.82 3.64
CA TYR A 126 -16.09 0.48 4.29
C TYR A 126 -15.17 1.56 3.69
N LYS A 127 -13.92 1.20 3.39
CA LYS A 127 -12.96 2.13 2.78
C LYS A 127 -13.40 2.51 1.37
N PHE A 128 -13.75 1.53 0.54
CA PHE A 128 -14.14 1.76 -0.85
C PHE A 128 -15.46 2.52 -0.98
N GLN A 129 -16.38 2.39 -0.03
CA GLN A 129 -17.59 3.22 0.04
C GLN A 129 -17.29 4.73 0.06
N LYS A 130 -16.15 5.14 0.62
CA LYS A 130 -15.73 6.55 0.65
C LYS A 130 -14.93 6.98 -0.59
N HIS A 131 -14.46 6.01 -1.37
CA HIS A 131 -13.53 6.24 -2.49
C HIS A 131 -14.19 6.08 -3.86
N THR A 132 -15.30 5.35 -3.98
CA THR A 132 -16.06 5.23 -5.23
C THR A 132 -17.44 5.88 -5.12
N ALA A 133 -17.85 6.59 -6.18
CA ALA A 133 -19.20 7.13 -6.33
C ALA A 133 -20.12 6.19 -7.12
N CYS A 134 -19.60 5.08 -7.66
CA CYS A 134 -20.37 4.14 -8.48
C CYS A 134 -21.16 3.18 -7.59
N LEU A 135 -22.48 3.37 -7.50
CA LEU A 135 -23.37 2.51 -6.72
C LEU A 135 -23.33 1.04 -7.16
N PRO A 136 -23.37 0.69 -8.47
CA PRO A 136 -23.25 -0.70 -8.91
C PRO A 136 -21.96 -1.40 -8.45
N CYS A 137 -20.83 -0.67 -8.40
CA CYS A 137 -19.58 -1.24 -7.88
C CYS A 137 -19.63 -1.50 -6.37
N LEU A 138 -20.35 -0.66 -5.63
CA LEU A 138 -20.54 -0.83 -4.19
C LEU A 138 -21.47 -2.00 -3.88
N GLU A 139 -22.54 -2.16 -4.66
CA GLU A 139 -23.47 -3.29 -4.54
C GLU A 139 -22.80 -4.63 -4.86
N ASP A 140 -21.82 -4.66 -5.79
CA ASP A 140 -21.08 -5.89 -6.09
C ASP A 140 -20.22 -6.38 -4.91
N ILE A 141 -19.75 -5.47 -4.04
CA ILE A 141 -18.86 -5.81 -2.92
C ILE A 141 -19.50 -5.75 -1.53
N SER A 142 -20.63 -5.05 -1.38
CA SER A 142 -21.31 -4.83 -0.10
C SER A 142 -22.64 -5.56 -0.04
N SER A 143 -22.90 -6.22 1.08
CA SER A 143 -24.18 -6.86 1.42
C SER A 143 -24.85 -6.14 2.59
N ALA A 144 -26.17 -6.19 2.66
CA ALA A 144 -26.94 -5.71 3.80
C ALA A 144 -26.90 -6.68 5.00
N ALA A 145 -26.68 -7.96 4.72
CA ALA A 145 -26.67 -9.05 5.70
C ALA A 145 -25.35 -9.83 5.64
N PRO A 146 -24.96 -10.51 6.73
CA PRO A 146 -23.80 -11.38 6.71
C PRO A 146 -23.95 -12.51 5.69
N VAL A 147 -22.82 -13.00 5.18
CA VAL A 147 -22.80 -14.13 4.25
C VAL A 147 -23.16 -15.39 5.04
N VAL A 148 -24.08 -16.20 4.53
CA VAL A 148 -24.52 -17.43 5.20
C VAL A 148 -23.32 -18.36 5.40
N GLY A 149 -23.13 -18.85 6.64
CA GLY A 149 -22.03 -19.76 6.97
C GLY A 149 -20.66 -19.09 7.13
N SER A 150 -20.57 -17.75 7.10
CA SER A 150 -19.32 -17.03 7.40
C SER A 150 -19.21 -16.68 8.89
N ASP A 151 -17.98 -16.61 9.41
CA ASP A 151 -17.74 -16.07 10.76
C ASP A 151 -17.80 -14.53 10.75
N ALA A 152 -19.03 -14.03 10.76
CA ALA A 152 -19.31 -12.59 10.79
C ALA A 152 -19.32 -12.01 12.21
N TYR A 153 -18.86 -12.75 13.23
CA TYR A 153 -19.03 -12.38 14.64
C TYR A 153 -18.44 -10.99 14.95
N LEU A 154 -17.19 -10.74 14.56
CA LEU A 154 -16.49 -9.47 14.83
C LEU A 154 -17.14 -8.28 14.11
N THR A 155 -17.62 -8.48 12.89
CA THR A 155 -18.30 -7.45 12.09
C THR A 155 -19.66 -7.12 12.67
N THR A 156 -20.43 -8.15 13.04
CA THR A 156 -21.75 -8.03 13.68
C THR A 156 -21.63 -7.36 15.06
N TYR A 157 -20.64 -7.74 15.86
CA TYR A 157 -20.41 -7.09 17.15
C TYR A 157 -20.10 -5.60 17.01
N ARG A 158 -19.47 -5.18 15.89
CA ARG A 158 -19.20 -3.77 15.59
C ARG A 158 -20.32 -3.05 14.85
N SER A 159 -21.45 -3.68 14.52
CA SER A 159 -22.53 -3.06 13.73
C SER A 159 -23.49 -2.19 14.56
N PHE A 160 -23.16 -1.89 15.82
CA PHE A 160 -24.02 -1.17 16.78
C PHE A 160 -24.28 0.31 16.45
N LYS A 161 -23.60 0.90 15.45
CA LYS A 161 -23.80 2.29 15.05
C LYS A 161 -23.85 2.44 13.52
N GLU A 162 -24.70 3.37 13.06
CA GLU A 162 -24.76 3.74 11.65
C GLU A 162 -23.39 4.26 11.16
N GLY A 163 -22.89 3.70 10.06
CA GLY A 163 -21.53 3.98 9.56
C GLY A 163 -20.42 3.09 10.12
N CYS A 164 -20.76 2.00 10.79
CA CYS A 164 -19.79 0.97 11.21
C CYS A 164 -19.39 0.00 10.09
N MET A 165 -18.59 -1.00 10.47
CA MET A 165 -18.06 -2.07 9.61
C MET A 165 -19.16 -2.66 8.70
N LYS A 166 -18.83 -2.88 7.43
CA LYS A 166 -19.79 -3.34 6.42
C LYS A 166 -19.69 -4.84 6.21
N HIS A 167 -20.77 -5.46 5.77
CA HIS A 167 -20.75 -6.86 5.37
C HIS A 167 -20.32 -6.96 3.90
N PRO A 168 -19.31 -7.78 3.57
CA PRO A 168 -18.97 -8.07 2.18
C PRO A 168 -20.03 -8.97 1.53
N THR A 169 -20.10 -8.95 0.19
CA THR A 169 -20.78 -10.00 -0.58
C THR A 169 -19.98 -11.31 -0.54
N ALA A 170 -20.64 -12.43 -0.85
CA ALA A 170 -19.96 -13.73 -0.95
C ALA A 170 -18.82 -13.71 -1.99
N LYS A 171 -19.06 -13.02 -3.12
CA LYS A 171 -18.07 -12.77 -4.16
C LYS A 171 -16.84 -12.03 -3.63
N MET A 172 -17.04 -10.91 -2.93
CA MET A 172 -15.94 -10.16 -2.30
C MET A 172 -15.20 -11.00 -1.26
N LEU A 173 -15.91 -11.76 -0.43
CA LEU A 173 -15.31 -12.63 0.58
C LEU A 173 -14.44 -13.73 -0.04
N SER A 174 -14.89 -14.34 -1.15
CA SER A 174 -14.11 -15.36 -1.87
C SER A 174 -12.78 -14.80 -2.40
N VAL A 175 -12.81 -13.60 -3.00
CA VAL A 175 -11.60 -12.90 -3.45
C VAL A 175 -10.66 -12.62 -2.28
N MET A 176 -11.20 -12.14 -1.17
CA MET A 176 -10.40 -11.82 0.02
C MET A 176 -9.77 -13.06 0.66
N ARG A 177 -10.45 -14.21 0.65
CA ARG A 177 -9.88 -15.48 1.13
C ARG A 177 -8.68 -15.90 0.28
N VAL A 178 -8.83 -15.95 -1.04
CA VAL A 178 -7.74 -16.30 -1.97
C VAL A 178 -6.54 -15.37 -1.79
N VAL A 179 -6.78 -14.05 -1.80
CA VAL A 179 -5.69 -13.06 -1.67
C VAL A 179 -5.02 -13.17 -0.30
N ASN A 180 -5.79 -13.34 0.77
CA ASN A 180 -5.22 -13.43 2.12
C ASN A 180 -4.40 -14.71 2.32
N ASP A 181 -4.88 -15.83 1.79
CA ASP A 181 -4.19 -17.11 1.86
C ASP A 181 -2.85 -17.04 1.12
N VAL A 182 -2.85 -16.61 -0.14
CA VAL A 182 -1.62 -16.45 -0.94
C VAL A 182 -0.64 -15.51 -0.27
N VAL A 183 -1.11 -14.37 0.26
CA VAL A 183 -0.25 -13.43 0.97
C VAL A 183 0.34 -14.08 2.22
N SER A 184 -0.45 -14.79 3.03
CA SER A 184 0.02 -15.37 4.29
C SER A 184 1.02 -16.50 4.03
N THR A 185 0.72 -17.41 3.10
CA THR A 185 1.62 -18.49 2.68
C THR A 185 2.94 -17.94 2.12
N THR A 186 2.87 -16.92 1.26
CA THR A 186 4.09 -16.30 0.70
C THR A 186 4.94 -15.63 1.79
N LEU A 187 4.31 -15.02 2.80
CA LEU A 187 5.00 -14.37 3.90
C LEU A 187 5.66 -15.37 4.85
N ASP A 188 4.99 -16.49 5.13
CA ASP A 188 5.49 -17.56 5.97
C ASP A 188 6.70 -18.27 5.31
N GLU A 189 6.68 -18.45 3.99
CA GLU A 189 7.76 -19.10 3.24
C GLU A 189 8.96 -18.19 2.97
N ALA A 190 8.73 -16.92 2.63
CA ALA A 190 9.79 -16.04 2.15
C ALA A 190 10.65 -15.42 3.27
N GLY A 191 10.18 -15.41 4.52
CA GLY A 191 10.75 -14.57 5.58
C GLY A 191 10.76 -13.08 5.20
N ALA A 192 11.44 -12.24 5.97
CA ALA A 192 11.59 -10.80 5.68
C ALA A 192 12.60 -10.52 4.53
N CYS A 193 12.39 -11.14 3.37
CA CYS A 193 13.28 -11.02 2.21
C CYS A 193 12.89 -9.85 1.28
N GLU A 194 13.86 -9.31 0.54
CA GLU A 194 13.58 -8.34 -0.52
C GLU A 194 12.72 -8.98 -1.62
N ASN A 195 11.70 -8.26 -2.10
CA ASN A 195 10.78 -8.63 -3.21
C ASN A 195 9.55 -9.49 -2.87
N ILE A 196 9.13 -9.60 -1.60
CA ILE A 196 7.88 -10.30 -1.21
C ILE A 196 6.67 -9.83 -2.04
N PHE A 197 6.53 -8.52 -2.30
CA PHE A 197 5.42 -7.98 -3.09
C PHE A 197 5.34 -8.61 -4.48
N TRP A 198 6.48 -8.80 -5.15
CA TRP A 198 6.52 -9.40 -6.49
C TRP A 198 6.22 -10.89 -6.45
N LYS A 199 6.73 -11.60 -5.44
CA LYS A 199 6.40 -13.02 -5.22
C LYS A 199 4.90 -13.22 -5.02
N VAL A 200 4.26 -12.38 -4.20
CA VAL A 200 2.80 -12.41 -4.02
C VAL A 200 2.09 -12.23 -5.36
N LEU A 201 2.52 -11.29 -6.20
CA LEU A 201 1.92 -11.12 -7.54
C LEU A 201 2.18 -12.30 -8.49
N GLU A 202 3.26 -13.05 -8.31
CA GLU A 202 3.56 -14.27 -9.09
C GLU A 202 2.72 -15.46 -8.61
N GLU A 203 2.55 -15.62 -7.30
CA GLU A 203 1.68 -16.66 -6.74
C GLU A 203 0.20 -16.39 -7.04
N LEU A 204 -0.24 -15.12 -6.94
CA LEU A 204 -1.61 -14.75 -7.32
C LEU A 204 -1.88 -15.00 -8.81
N GLU A 205 -0.88 -14.94 -9.70
CA GLU A 205 -1.07 -15.24 -11.13
C GLU A 205 -1.38 -16.72 -11.40
N LYS A 206 -1.04 -17.61 -10.45
CA LYS A 206 -1.43 -19.02 -10.50
C LYS A 206 -2.87 -19.22 -10.03
N CYS A 207 -3.47 -18.23 -9.38
CA CYS A 207 -4.84 -18.27 -8.88
C CYS A 207 -5.80 -17.61 -9.86
N SER A 208 -7.02 -18.16 -10.01
CA SER A 208 -8.09 -17.50 -10.75
C SER A 208 -8.90 -16.59 -9.83
N ILE A 209 -8.68 -15.27 -9.91
CA ILE A 209 -9.41 -14.30 -9.07
C ILE A 209 -10.62 -13.75 -9.84
N VAL A 210 -11.81 -13.86 -9.23
CA VAL A 210 -13.05 -13.30 -9.79
C VAL A 210 -12.98 -11.77 -9.79
N ARG A 211 -13.38 -11.15 -10.91
CA ARG A 211 -13.43 -9.69 -11.03
C ARG A 211 -14.57 -9.06 -10.23
N LEU A 212 -14.30 -7.93 -9.60
CA LEU A 212 -15.23 -7.13 -8.81
C LEU A 212 -15.60 -5.82 -9.54
N GLY A 213 -16.82 -5.35 -9.33
CA GLY A 213 -17.36 -4.11 -9.89
C GLY A 213 -18.35 -4.33 -11.03
N CYS A 214 -18.92 -3.23 -11.53
CA CYS A 214 -19.88 -3.25 -12.64
C CYS A 214 -19.18 -3.34 -14.00
N SER A 215 -19.93 -3.60 -15.07
CA SER A 215 -19.44 -3.74 -16.46
C SER A 215 -18.45 -2.66 -16.88
N ASP A 216 -18.69 -1.41 -16.46
CA ASP A 216 -17.93 -0.26 -16.92
C ASP A 216 -16.61 -0.06 -16.16
N HIS A 217 -16.54 -0.53 -14.90
CA HIS A 217 -15.42 -0.28 -13.99
C HIS A 217 -14.71 -1.55 -13.54
N VAL A 218 -15.18 -2.73 -13.95
CA VAL A 218 -14.74 -4.05 -13.48
C VAL A 218 -13.20 -4.17 -13.40
N SER A 219 -12.50 -3.77 -14.46
CA SER A 219 -11.04 -3.84 -14.55
C SER A 219 -10.35 -2.90 -13.55
N ALA A 220 -10.69 -1.62 -13.60
CA ALA A 220 -10.05 -0.59 -12.76
C ALA A 220 -10.39 -0.78 -11.28
N PHE A 221 -11.64 -1.15 -10.98
CA PHE A 221 -12.12 -1.34 -9.61
C PHE A 221 -11.49 -2.57 -8.97
N THR A 222 -11.43 -3.70 -9.67
CA THR A 222 -10.74 -4.91 -9.19
C THR A 222 -9.28 -4.63 -8.88
N CYS A 223 -8.56 -3.97 -9.80
CA CYS A 223 -7.15 -3.64 -9.59
C CYS A 223 -6.92 -2.74 -8.38
N GLN A 224 -7.79 -1.74 -8.18
CA GLN A 224 -7.72 -0.87 -7.01
C GLN A 224 -7.91 -1.64 -5.71
N ILE A 225 -8.90 -2.54 -5.65
CA ILE A 225 -9.16 -3.38 -4.47
C ILE A 225 -7.96 -4.29 -4.20
N LEU A 226 -7.50 -5.06 -5.19
CA LEU A 226 -6.40 -6.00 -5.02
C LEU A 226 -5.12 -5.29 -4.58
N ASN A 227 -4.76 -4.18 -5.24
CA ASN A 227 -3.60 -3.39 -4.86
C ASN A 227 -3.73 -2.86 -3.42
N PHE A 228 -4.92 -2.36 -3.04
CA PHE A 228 -5.16 -1.88 -1.68
C PHE A 228 -4.99 -2.99 -0.64
N VAL A 229 -5.56 -4.18 -0.88
CA VAL A 229 -5.52 -5.31 0.04
C VAL A 229 -4.08 -5.81 0.21
N ILE A 230 -3.35 -6.04 -0.89
CA ILE A 230 -1.96 -6.50 -0.85
C ILE A 230 -1.10 -5.49 -0.09
N VAL A 231 -1.16 -4.20 -0.44
CA VAL A 231 -0.38 -3.16 0.26
C VAL A 231 -0.74 -3.07 1.74
N THR A 232 -2.03 -3.19 2.08
CA THR A 232 -2.48 -3.15 3.48
C THR A 232 -1.93 -4.34 4.28
N ARG A 233 -1.97 -5.56 3.71
CA ARG A 233 -1.41 -6.75 4.35
C ARG A 233 0.11 -6.66 4.51
N MET A 234 0.83 -6.20 3.47
CA MET A 234 2.28 -5.96 3.55
C MET A 234 2.63 -4.94 4.64
N HIS A 235 1.84 -3.88 4.78
CA HIS A 235 2.04 -2.87 5.82
C HIS A 235 1.81 -3.44 7.22
N PHE A 236 0.77 -4.28 7.42
CA PHE A 236 0.58 -4.95 8.71
C PHE A 236 1.74 -5.88 9.05
N PHE A 237 2.15 -6.72 8.11
CA PHE A 237 3.31 -7.58 8.28
C PHE A 237 4.57 -6.79 8.66
N SER A 238 4.85 -5.68 7.96
CA SER A 238 6.05 -4.86 8.24
C SER A 238 6.08 -4.20 9.61
N ARG A 239 4.96 -4.17 10.35
CA ARG A 239 4.87 -3.61 11.70
C ARG A 239 5.01 -4.64 12.80
N ASP A 240 4.82 -5.92 12.46
CA ASP A 240 4.93 -7.04 13.39
C ASP A 240 6.39 -7.55 13.52
N PHE A 241 7.30 -7.02 12.68
CA PHE A 241 8.76 -7.17 12.74
C PHE A 241 9.44 -5.86 13.15
#